data_AF-A0A7Y5XYC5-F1
#
_entry.id   AF-A0A7Y5XYC5-F1
#
_cell.length_a   1.000
_cell.length_b   1.000
_cell.length_c   1.000
_cell.angle_alpha   90.00
_cell.angle_beta   90.00
_cell.angle_gamma   90.00
#
_symmetry.space_group_name_H-M   'P 1'
#
loop_
_entity.id
_entity.type
_entity.pdbx_description
1 polymer ?
#
loop_
_entity_poly.entity_id
_entity_poly.type
_entity_poly.pdbx_seq_one_letter_code
_entity_poly.pdbx_strand_id
1 'polypeptide(L)' 'MVFLRSEEHLGRWLDANGWEAGASLSAATLHELARRWWWTRLEPDWRPRTLEESQSILDGLGLAGDFWRLG' A
#
# COMPACT_ATOMS: atom_id res chain seq x y z
N MET A 1 4.01 -6.41 -7.53
CA MET A 1 2.89 -6.70 -6.60
C MET A 1 2.35 -8.07 -6.94
N VAL A 2 2.19 -8.96 -5.96
CA VAL A 2 1.66 -10.31 -6.15
C VAL A 2 0.32 -10.39 -5.41
N PHE A 3 -0.70 -10.98 -6.05
CA PHE A 3 -1.99 -11.24 -5.42
C PHE A 3 -2.01 -12.66 -4.88
N LEU A 4 -2.40 -12.80 -3.62
CA LEU A 4 -2.41 -14.07 -2.91
C LEU A 4 -3.80 -14.30 -2.35
N ARG A 5 -4.23 -15.56 -2.37
CA ARG A 5 -5.58 -15.94 -1.93
C ARG A 5 -5.78 -15.81 -0.40
N SER A 6 -4.69 -15.86 0.37
CA SER A 6 -4.69 -15.80 1.83
C SER A 6 -3.27 -15.54 2.37
N GLU A 7 -3.17 -15.12 3.63
CA GLU A 7 -1.89 -14.95 4.33
C GLU A 7 -1.14 -16.27 4.54
N GLU A 8 -1.88 -17.37 4.72
CA GLU A 8 -1.26 -18.70 4.75
C GLU A 8 -0.56 -19.04 3.42
N HIS A 9 -1.15 -18.64 2.28
CA HIS A 9 -0.51 -18.83 0.99
C HIS A 9 0.73 -17.95 0.86
N LEU A 10 0.71 -16.73 1.41
CA LEU A 10 1.89 -15.86 1.47
C LEU A 10 3.04 -16.54 2.20
N GLY A 11 2.80 -17.10 3.40
CA GLY A 11 3.83 -17.80 4.17
C GLY A 11 4.48 -18.94 3.39
N ARG A 12 3.66 -19.84 2.83
CA ARG A 12 4.16 -20.96 2.02
C ARG A 12 4.96 -20.51 0.80
N TRP A 13 4.54 -19.42 0.17
CA TRP A 13 5.22 -18.86 -1.00
C TRP A 13 6.56 -18.22 -0.62
N LEU A 14 6.64 -17.52 0.51
CA LEU A 14 7.90 -16.98 1.03
C LEU A 14 8.88 -18.10 1.40
N ASP A 15 8.41 -19.12 2.14
CA ASP A 15 9.22 -20.27 2.56
C ASP A 15 9.80 -21.02 1.36
N ALA A 16 8.97 -21.30 0.36
CA ALA A 16 9.40 -22.03 -0.85
C ALA A 16 10.46 -21.29 -1.67
N ASN A 17 10.55 -19.97 -1.55
CA ASN A 17 11.52 -19.15 -2.29
C ASN A 17 12.69 -18.64 -1.42
N GLY A 18 12.65 -18.89 -0.11
CA GLY A 18 13.65 -18.37 0.84
C GLY A 18 13.64 -16.84 0.92
N TRP A 19 12.46 -16.22 0.84
CA TRP A 19 12.31 -14.77 0.86
C TRP A 19 11.81 -14.25 2.19
N GLU A 20 12.31 -13.08 2.59
CA GLU A 20 11.75 -12.35 3.72
C GLU A 20 10.49 -11.60 3.31
N ALA A 21 9.51 -11.56 4.22
CA ALA A 21 8.29 -10.81 4.01
C ALA A 21 8.59 -9.30 3.95
N GLY A 22 8.09 -8.63 2.91
CA GLY A 22 7.91 -7.17 2.92
C GLY A 22 6.66 -6.80 3.72
N ALA A 23 5.84 -5.90 3.17
CA ALA A 23 4.50 -5.65 3.69
C ALA A 23 3.41 -6.36 2.87
N SER A 24 2.34 -6.78 3.54
CA SER A 24 1.08 -7.19 2.94
C SER A 24 -0.02 -6.19 3.29
N LEU A 25 -1.07 -6.15 2.48
CA LEU A 25 -2.31 -5.45 2.77
C LEU A 25 -3.48 -6.21 2.17
N SER A 26 -4.68 -5.98 2.72
CA SER A 26 -5.89 -6.55 2.15
C SER A 26 -6.24 -5.91 0.80
N ALA A 27 -6.99 -6.63 -0.04
CA ALA A 27 -7.52 -6.07 -1.29
C ALA A 27 -8.43 -4.84 -1.04
N ALA A 28 -9.16 -4.82 0.08
CA ALA A 28 -10.00 -3.68 0.46
C ALA A 28 -9.14 -2.45 0.79
N THR A 29 -8.06 -2.63 1.56
CA THR A 29 -7.10 -1.56 1.85
C THR A 29 -6.44 -1.05 0.57
N LEU A 30 -6.11 -1.94 -0.36
CA LEU A 30 -5.52 -1.55 -1.65
C LEU A 30 -6.50 -0.73 -2.49
N HIS A 31 -7.77 -1.12 -2.52
CA HIS A 31 -8.81 -0.39 -3.22
C HIS A 31 -9.00 1.02 -2.64
N GLU A 32 -9.05 1.15 -1.32
CA GLU A 32 -9.20 2.45 -0.67
C GLU A 32 -7.94 3.31 -0.85
N LEU A 33 -6.74 2.72 -0.75
CA LEU A 33 -5.49 3.37 -1.10
C LEU A 33 -5.56 3.93 -2.51
N ALA A 34 -5.95 3.11 -3.48
CA ALA A 34 -6.08 3.49 -4.87
C ALA A 34 -7.03 4.67 -5.05
N ARG A 35 -8.22 4.58 -4.45
CA ARG A 35 -9.22 5.64 -4.52
C ARG A 35 -8.63 6.95 -3.99
N ARG A 36 -8.04 6.96 -2.80
CA ARG A 36 -7.42 8.18 -2.23
C ARG A 36 -6.22 8.68 -3.03
N TRP A 37 -5.47 7.77 -3.64
CA TRP A 37 -4.26 8.12 -4.39
C TRP A 37 -4.57 8.87 -5.68
N TRP A 38 -5.65 8.48 -6.36
CA TRP A 38 -5.96 8.92 -7.73
C TRP A 38 -7.24 9.75 -7.87
N TRP A 39 -8.06 9.90 -6.82
CA TRP A 39 -9.36 10.59 -6.89
C TRP A 39 -9.29 11.97 -7.55
N THR A 40 -8.28 12.78 -7.19
CA THR A 40 -8.13 14.16 -7.69
C THR A 40 -7.36 14.26 -9.01
N ARG A 41 -6.92 13.14 -9.59
CA ARG A 41 -5.91 13.15 -10.68
C ARG A 41 -6.35 13.87 -11.96
N LEU A 42 -7.66 13.95 -12.17
CA LEU A 42 -8.31 14.56 -13.34
C LEU A 42 -8.87 15.96 -13.06
N GLU A 43 -8.71 16.47 -11.84
CA GLU A 43 -9.18 17.80 -11.47
C GLU A 43 -8.30 18.88 -12.16
N PRO A 44 -8.88 20.00 -12.65
CA PRO A 44 -8.12 21.03 -13.38
C PRO A 44 -7.00 21.67 -12.56
N ASP A 45 -7.14 21.71 -11.25
CA ASP A 45 -6.20 22.24 -10.27
C ASP A 45 -5.29 21.16 -9.67
N TRP A 46 -5.29 19.94 -10.25
CA TRP A 46 -4.44 18.86 -9.78
C TRP A 46 -2.98 19.29 -9.73
N ARG A 47 -2.35 18.96 -8.60
CA ARG A 47 -0.91 19.01 -8.43
C ARG A 47 -0.38 17.70 -7.84
N PRO A 48 0.90 17.38 -8.03
CA PRO A 48 1.56 16.34 -7.26
C PRO A 48 1.37 16.59 -5.75
N ARG A 49 1.14 15.50 -5.00
CA ARG A 49 1.11 15.54 -3.53
C ARG A 49 2.51 15.73 -2.97
N THR A 50 2.60 16.43 -1.84
CA THR A 50 3.83 16.46 -1.04
C THR A 50 4.07 15.10 -0.39
N LEU A 51 5.27 14.92 0.17
CA LEU A 51 5.60 13.74 0.96
C LEU A 51 4.67 13.62 2.19
N GLU A 52 4.41 14.73 2.88
CA GLU A 52 3.52 14.78 4.06
C GLU A 52 2.07 14.43 3.71
N GLU A 53 1.55 14.93 2.58
CA GLU A 53 0.21 14.58 2.09
C GLU A 53 0.11 13.10 1.72
N SER A 54 1.19 12.54 1.16
CA SER A 54 1.25 11.13 0.80
C SER A 54 1.36 10.22 2.03
N GLN A 55 2.17 10.61 3.02
CA GLN A 55 2.28 9.90 4.30
C GLN A 55 0.93 9.90 5.04
N SER A 56 0.23 11.04 5.07
CA SER A 56 -1.09 11.16 5.70
C SER A 56 -2.13 10.20 5.11
N ILE A 57 -2.04 9.88 3.81
CA ILE A 57 -2.91 8.87 3.19
C ILE A 57 -2.58 7.47 3.70
N LEU A 58 -1.29 7.13 3.82
CA LEU A 58 -0.85 5.82 4.34
C LEU A 58 -1.26 5.65 5.81
N ASP A 59 -0.97 6.64 6.65
CA ASP A 59 -1.32 6.66 8.06
C ASP A 59 -2.84 6.54 8.26
N GLY A 60 -3.62 7.28 7.47
CA GLY A 60 -5.08 7.24 7.49
C GLY A 60 -5.69 5.91 7.02
N LEU A 61 -4.89 4.99 6.50
CA LEU A 61 -5.29 3.61 6.15
C LEU A 61 -4.69 2.57 7.10
N GLY A 62 -3.98 2.99 8.14
CA GLY A 62 -3.25 2.10 9.04
C GLY A 62 -2.05 1.43 8.39
N LEU A 63 -1.60 1.91 7.23
CA LEU A 63 -0.37 1.45 6.57
C LEU A 63 0.81 2.09 7.30
N ALA A 64 1.25 1.45 8.37
CA ALA A 64 2.25 1.96 9.30
C ALA A 64 3.43 0.99 9.48
N GLY A 65 4.55 1.49 10.00
CA GLY A 65 5.81 0.76 10.13
C GLY A 65 6.84 1.19 9.10
N ASP A 66 8.08 0.69 9.22
CA ASP A 66 9.22 1.20 8.45
C ASP A 66 9.04 1.04 6.93
N PHE A 67 8.34 -0.02 6.49
CA PHE A 67 8.01 -0.21 5.06
C PHE A 67 7.12 0.91 4.49
N TRP A 68 6.24 1.48 5.32
CA TRP A 68 5.24 2.47 4.90
C TRP A 68 5.61 3.92 5.21
N ARG A 69 6.81 4.16 5.76
CA ARG A 69 7.33 5.53 5.92
C ARG A 69 7.91 6.03 4.60
N LEU A 70 7.43 7.18 4.15
CA LEU A 70 7.97 7.91 3.03
C LEU A 70 9.06 8.86 3.56
N GLY A 71 10.32 8.62 3.22
CA GLY A 71 11.46 9.45 3.65
C GLY A 71 12.49 8.70 4.47
#